data_AF-A0A3D4RS76-F1
#
_entry.id   AF-A0A3D4RS76-F1
#
_cell.length_a   1.000
_cell.length_b   1.000
_cell.length_c   1.000
_cell.angle_alpha   90.00
_cell.angle_beta   90.00
_cell.angle_gamma   90.00
#
_symmetry.space_group_name_H-M   'P 1'
#
loop_
_entity.id
_entity.type
_entity.pdbx_description
1 polymer ?
#
loop_
_entity_poly.entity_id
_entity_poly.type
_entity_poly.pdbx_seq_one_letter_code
_entity_poly.pdbx_strand_id
1 'polypeptide(L)'
;MFDSNTAPRLAIAPACITGALLLICGCASDSGGDPFEGMENPFKGGIQNPFKRPSEDGFFALIRNNCASYSIGGQNLGSLRQTDGSIGTLTVKLYKGDLSNDEYLNLLLQEYPAEDANVPATGCVVNQLDTCLSTDCQLTPNSSPEMERADAMVAEKQWQAEEQEVPMADRGEVEQLMDQADKPAESAAAGLSSEP
;
A
#
# COMPACT_ATOMS: atom_id res chain seq x y z
N MET A 1 -12.26 46.47 -49.67
CA MET A 1 -11.43 45.69 -50.62
C MET A 1 -11.58 44.23 -50.23
N PHE A 2 -12.25 43.47 -51.12
CA PHE A 2 -12.37 42.01 -51.27
C PHE A 2 -12.90 41.18 -50.08
N ASP A 3 -13.67 40.12 -50.26
CA ASP A 3 -14.77 39.73 -51.16
C ASP A 3 -15.26 38.39 -50.57
N SER A 4 -16.56 38.12 -50.63
CA SER A 4 -17.11 36.80 -50.32
C SER A 4 -16.62 35.78 -51.36
N ASN A 5 -16.22 34.58 -50.96
CA ASN A 5 -16.21 33.45 -51.89
C ASN A 5 -16.70 32.15 -51.27
N THR A 6 -17.67 31.60 -51.99
CA THR A 6 -18.40 30.36 -51.81
C THR A 6 -17.55 29.17 -52.28
N ALA A 7 -17.69 28.02 -51.60
CA ALA A 7 -17.05 26.72 -51.89
C ALA A 7 -17.33 26.17 -53.31
N PRO A 8 -16.58 25.17 -53.83
CA PRO A 8 -17.04 23.77 -53.67
C PRO A 8 -15.97 22.63 -53.69
N ARG A 9 -16.40 21.50 -53.09
CA ARG A 9 -16.10 20.05 -53.28
C ARG A 9 -15.09 19.60 -54.35
N LEU A 10 -14.23 18.62 -54.00
CA LEU A 10 -14.26 17.27 -54.60
C LEU A 10 -13.37 16.25 -53.87
N ALA A 11 -13.89 15.03 -53.83
CA ALA A 11 -13.42 13.84 -53.13
C ALA A 11 -12.39 13.04 -53.95
N ILE A 12 -11.42 12.40 -53.27
CA ILE A 12 -10.78 11.15 -53.72
C ILE A 12 -10.43 10.31 -52.47
N ALA A 13 -11.17 9.21 -52.27
CA ALA A 13 -10.66 7.95 -51.74
C ALA A 13 -10.49 7.00 -52.95
N PRO A 14 -9.75 5.87 -52.94
CA PRO A 14 -9.24 5.09 -51.82
C PRO A 14 -7.79 4.57 -51.98
N ALA A 15 -7.16 4.08 -50.91
CA ALA A 15 -6.08 3.09 -51.00
C ALA A 15 -6.13 2.18 -49.78
N CYS A 16 -6.63 0.97 -50.02
CA CYS A 16 -6.63 -0.14 -49.09
C CYS A 16 -5.19 -0.50 -48.72
N ILE A 17 -4.84 -0.39 -47.44
CA ILE A 17 -3.79 -1.22 -46.85
C ILE A 17 -4.44 -2.05 -45.76
N THR A 18 -4.62 -3.30 -46.14
CA THR A 18 -4.95 -4.47 -45.34
C THR A 18 -3.95 -4.56 -44.18
N GLY A 19 -4.35 -4.09 -43.01
CA GLY A 19 -3.63 -4.24 -41.75
C GLY A 19 -4.55 -4.88 -40.73
N ALA A 20 -4.67 -6.20 -40.81
CA ALA A 20 -5.38 -6.99 -39.82
C ALA A 20 -4.59 -6.95 -38.49
N LEU A 21 -5.00 -6.08 -37.57
CA LEU A 21 -4.78 -6.28 -36.13
C LEU A 21 -6.13 -6.12 -35.42
N LEU A 22 -6.84 -7.24 -35.33
CA LEU A 22 -7.94 -7.41 -34.39
C LEU A 22 -7.34 -7.47 -32.98
N LEU A 23 -7.21 -6.30 -32.34
CA LEU A 23 -7.23 -6.19 -30.88
C LEU A 23 -8.47 -5.37 -30.53
N ILE A 24 -9.60 -6.07 -30.58
CA ILE A 24 -10.87 -5.56 -30.07
C ILE A 24 -10.68 -5.38 -28.56
N CYS A 25 -10.53 -4.13 -28.17
CA CYS A 25 -10.98 -3.64 -26.88
C CYS A 25 -12.44 -4.08 -26.70
N GLY A 26 -12.66 -4.87 -25.67
CA GLY A 26 -13.98 -5.33 -25.27
C GLY A 26 -13.95 -5.82 -23.82
N CYS A 27 -13.43 -5.02 -22.90
CA CYS A 27 -13.82 -5.17 -21.49
C CYS A 27 -15.25 -4.64 -21.40
N ALA A 28 -16.21 -5.53 -21.65
CA ALA A 28 -17.62 -5.26 -21.40
C ALA A 28 -17.81 -4.98 -19.91
N SER A 29 -17.97 -3.71 -19.55
CA SER A 29 -18.84 -3.34 -18.44
C SER A 29 -20.25 -3.52 -18.93
N ASP A 30 -20.87 -4.67 -18.67
CA ASP A 30 -22.32 -4.73 -18.57
C ASP A 30 -22.77 -5.90 -17.68
N SER A 31 -23.62 -5.54 -16.74
CA SER A 31 -24.61 -6.36 -16.05
C SER A 31 -24.15 -7.56 -15.22
N GLY A 32 -24.22 -7.39 -13.89
CA GLY A 32 -24.35 -8.48 -12.93
C GLY A 32 -25.63 -9.27 -13.17
N GLY A 33 -25.56 -10.23 -14.09
CA GLY A 33 -26.49 -11.35 -14.16
C GLY A 33 -25.87 -12.51 -13.41
N ASP A 34 -26.51 -12.95 -12.33
CA ASP A 34 -26.22 -14.24 -11.71
C ASP A 34 -26.43 -15.33 -12.78
N PRO A 35 -25.39 -16.08 -13.20
CA PRO A 35 -25.54 -17.09 -14.26
C PRO A 35 -26.27 -18.37 -13.80
N PHE A 36 -26.94 -18.33 -12.65
CA PHE A 36 -27.58 -19.48 -12.01
C PHE A 36 -28.92 -19.12 -11.37
N GLU A 37 -29.83 -18.45 -12.09
CA GLU A 37 -31.25 -18.47 -11.71
C GLU A 37 -31.79 -19.90 -11.89
N GLY A 38 -31.74 -20.69 -10.81
CA GLY A 38 -32.44 -21.97 -10.71
C GLY A 38 -31.62 -23.19 -10.29
N MET A 39 -30.31 -23.05 -10.02
CA MET A 39 -29.52 -24.16 -9.48
C MET A 39 -29.34 -23.97 -7.97
N GLU A 40 -29.98 -24.82 -7.15
CA GLU A 40 -29.71 -24.88 -5.71
C GLU A 40 -28.23 -25.19 -5.51
N ASN A 41 -27.47 -24.18 -5.07
CA ASN A 41 -26.04 -24.28 -4.83
C ASN A 41 -25.77 -25.36 -3.75
N PRO A 42 -25.10 -26.48 -4.08
CA PRO A 42 -24.72 -27.49 -3.07
C PRO A 42 -23.63 -26.99 -2.12
N PHE A 43 -23.10 -25.78 -2.35
CA PHE A 43 -22.08 -25.11 -1.55
C PHE A 43 -22.63 -23.95 -0.70
N LYS A 44 -23.92 -23.97 -0.36
CA LYS A 44 -24.56 -22.95 0.50
C LYS A 44 -23.93 -22.84 1.91
N GLY A 45 -23.01 -23.74 2.27
CA GLY A 45 -22.08 -23.57 3.36
C GLY A 45 -20.62 -23.62 2.90
N GLY A 46 -19.94 -22.48 2.91
CA GLY A 46 -18.55 -22.47 3.38
C GLY A 46 -17.40 -22.47 2.38
N ILE A 47 -17.57 -22.06 1.13
CA ILE A 47 -16.41 -21.66 0.31
C ILE A 47 -16.58 -20.20 -0.11
N GLN A 48 -15.94 -19.31 0.65
CA GLN A 48 -15.81 -17.91 0.29
C GLN A 48 -15.04 -17.83 -1.04
N ASN A 49 -15.56 -17.08 -2.01
CA ASN A 49 -14.90 -16.87 -3.29
C ASN A 49 -13.52 -16.24 -3.05
N PRO A 50 -12.41 -16.93 -3.34
CA PRO A 50 -11.06 -16.42 -3.07
C PRO A 50 -10.66 -15.26 -3.99
N PHE A 51 -11.48 -14.94 -5.01
CA PHE A 51 -11.28 -13.81 -5.90
C PHE A 51 -12.22 -12.63 -5.58
N LYS A 52 -12.96 -12.70 -4.46
CA LYS A 52 -13.76 -11.56 -4.03
C LYS A 52 -12.80 -10.45 -3.64
N ARG A 53 -12.82 -9.34 -4.40
CA ARG A 53 -12.09 -8.14 -3.97
C ARG A 53 -12.56 -7.76 -2.57
N PRO A 54 -11.66 -7.21 -1.74
CA PRO A 54 -12.03 -6.67 -0.45
C PRO A 54 -13.18 -5.65 -0.56
N SER A 55 -13.80 -5.28 0.56
CA SER A 55 -14.94 -4.33 0.49
C SER A 55 -14.48 -2.88 0.56
N GLU A 56 -14.97 -2.04 -0.35
CA GLU A 56 -14.77 -0.58 -0.31
C GLU A 56 -15.35 0.00 0.99
N ASP A 57 -16.51 -0.47 1.45
CA ASP A 57 -17.09 -0.05 2.75
C ASP A 57 -16.17 -0.40 3.92
N GLY A 58 -15.53 -1.58 3.84
CA GLY A 58 -14.54 -2.05 4.80
C GLY A 58 -13.31 -1.15 4.83
N PHE A 59 -12.80 -0.75 3.66
CA PHE A 59 -11.69 0.19 3.55
C PHE A 59 -11.99 1.53 4.25
N PHE A 60 -13.16 2.11 3.96
CA PHE A 60 -13.56 3.35 4.62
C PHE A 60 -13.81 3.18 6.12
N ALA A 61 -14.24 2.00 6.57
CA ALA A 61 -14.33 1.71 7.99
C ALA A 61 -12.95 1.67 8.67
N LEU A 62 -11.94 1.08 8.03
CA LEU A 62 -10.55 1.09 8.50
C LEU A 62 -10.00 2.51 8.59
N ILE A 63 -10.22 3.35 7.57
CA ILE A 63 -9.81 4.76 7.60
C ILE A 63 -10.48 5.47 8.78
N ARG A 64 -11.79 5.33 8.94
CA ARG A 64 -12.51 6.02 10.02
C ARG A 64 -12.04 5.61 11.41
N ASN A 65 -11.63 4.35 11.60
CA ASN A 65 -11.19 3.87 12.89
C ASN A 65 -9.72 4.19 13.17
N ASN A 66 -8.83 3.96 12.20
CA ASN A 66 -7.39 4.04 12.39
C ASN A 66 -6.79 5.40 12.02
N CYS A 67 -7.48 6.20 11.19
CA CYS A 67 -7.02 7.51 10.76
C CYS A 67 -7.83 8.67 11.36
N ALA A 68 -8.70 8.42 12.33
CA ALA A 68 -9.60 9.41 12.92
C ALA A 68 -8.92 10.67 13.47
N SER A 69 -7.67 10.57 13.91
CA SER A 69 -6.90 11.70 14.45
C SER A 69 -6.38 12.67 13.38
N TYR A 70 -6.40 12.26 12.10
CA TYR A 70 -5.87 13.06 11.01
C TYR A 70 -6.97 13.86 10.31
N SER A 71 -6.57 14.98 9.71
CA SER A 71 -7.44 15.84 8.92
C SER A 71 -6.75 16.30 7.64
N ILE A 72 -7.52 16.47 6.57
CA ILE A 72 -7.08 17.04 5.31
C ILE A 72 -8.00 18.22 5.00
N GLY A 73 -7.43 19.41 4.77
CA GLY A 73 -8.24 20.61 4.48
C GLY A 73 -9.24 20.98 5.60
N GLY A 74 -8.96 20.60 6.85
CA GLY A 74 -9.87 20.78 7.99
C GLY A 74 -10.98 19.72 8.11
N GLN A 75 -11.09 18.78 7.16
CA GLN A 75 -12.00 17.65 7.25
C GLN A 75 -11.34 16.47 7.97
N ASN A 76 -11.98 15.98 9.03
CA ASN A 76 -11.49 14.85 9.82
C ASN A 76 -11.76 13.51 9.12
N LEU A 77 -10.72 12.66 9.01
CA LEU A 77 -10.83 11.37 8.31
C LEU A 77 -11.73 10.35 9.06
N GLY A 78 -11.95 10.53 10.35
CA GLY A 78 -12.91 9.75 11.15
C GLY A 78 -14.36 9.91 10.70
N SER A 79 -14.66 11.00 9.99
CA SER A 79 -15.98 11.26 9.41
C SER A 79 -16.09 10.92 7.91
N LEU A 80 -15.00 10.46 7.30
CA LEU A 80 -14.92 10.27 5.85
C LEU A 80 -15.89 9.19 5.34
N ARG A 81 -16.62 9.53 4.28
CA ARG A 81 -17.49 8.61 3.53
C ARG A 81 -17.03 8.52 2.08
N GLN A 82 -17.43 7.43 1.40
CA GLN A 82 -17.04 7.13 0.02
C GLN A 82 -17.23 8.30 -0.95
N THR A 83 -18.36 9.00 -0.85
CA THR A 83 -18.73 10.06 -1.79
C THR A 83 -18.70 11.45 -1.18
N ASP A 84 -18.13 11.60 0.02
CA ASP A 84 -18.14 12.88 0.73
C ASP A 84 -16.96 13.75 0.26
N GLY A 85 -17.29 14.70 -0.61
CA GLY A 85 -16.34 15.63 -1.19
C GLY A 85 -15.28 14.98 -2.08
N SER A 86 -14.26 15.76 -2.40
CA SER A 86 -13.14 15.32 -3.22
C SER A 86 -12.22 14.35 -2.48
N ILE A 87 -12.02 14.49 -1.16
CA ILE A 87 -11.22 13.54 -0.37
C ILE A 87 -11.83 12.13 -0.48
N GLY A 88 -13.15 11.99 -0.29
CA GLY A 88 -13.84 10.71 -0.44
C GLY A 88 -13.69 10.16 -1.87
N THR A 89 -13.95 11.00 -2.87
CA THR A 89 -13.85 10.64 -4.29
C THR A 89 -12.45 10.18 -4.70
N LEU A 90 -11.41 10.88 -4.27
CA LEU A 90 -10.01 10.51 -4.52
C LEU A 90 -9.64 9.22 -3.80
N THR A 91 -10.16 9.01 -2.59
CA THR A 91 -9.93 7.79 -1.80
C THR A 91 -10.61 6.58 -2.43
N VAL A 92 -11.79 6.73 -3.04
CA VAL A 92 -12.44 5.68 -3.85
C VAL A 92 -11.62 5.33 -5.08
N LYS A 93 -11.08 6.33 -5.79
CA LYS A 93 -10.22 6.10 -6.97
C LYS A 93 -8.92 5.39 -6.57
N LEU A 94 -8.30 5.79 -5.47
CA LEU A 94 -7.15 5.11 -4.90
C LEU A 94 -7.48 3.64 -4.60
N TYR A 95 -8.60 3.38 -3.91
CA TYR A 95 -9.05 2.02 -3.60
C TYR A 95 -9.26 1.15 -4.84
N LYS A 96 -9.82 1.72 -5.90
CA LYS A 96 -10.07 1.02 -7.17
C LYS A 96 -8.79 0.76 -7.98
N GLY A 97 -7.68 1.39 -7.62
CA GLY A 97 -6.44 1.37 -8.39
C GLY A 97 -6.46 2.32 -9.58
N ASP A 98 -7.40 3.26 -9.62
CA ASP A 98 -7.47 4.31 -10.66
C ASP A 98 -6.45 5.43 -10.43
N LEU A 99 -5.87 5.49 -9.22
CA LEU A 99 -4.80 6.39 -8.83
C LEU A 99 -3.70 5.59 -8.12
N SER A 100 -2.44 5.93 -8.39
CA SER A 100 -1.31 5.53 -7.55
C SER A 100 -1.27 6.33 -6.25
N ASN A 101 -0.50 5.83 -5.27
CA ASN A 101 -0.30 6.51 -3.98
C ASN A 101 0.27 7.94 -4.17
N ASP A 102 1.22 8.10 -5.09
CA ASP A 102 1.85 9.39 -5.37
C ASP A 102 0.87 10.36 -6.07
N GLU A 103 0.06 9.87 -7.00
CA GLU A 103 -0.99 10.69 -7.64
C GLU A 103 -2.06 11.12 -6.65
N TYR A 104 -2.47 10.23 -5.74
CA TYR A 104 -3.39 10.56 -4.66
C TYR A 104 -2.87 11.70 -3.77
N LEU A 105 -1.62 11.60 -3.32
CA LEU A 105 -0.97 12.66 -2.53
C LEU A 105 -0.90 13.98 -3.30
N ASN A 106 -0.45 13.95 -4.55
CA ASN A 106 -0.30 15.15 -5.37
C ASN A 106 -1.64 15.86 -5.63
N LEU A 107 -2.71 15.10 -5.92
CA LEU A 107 -4.04 15.65 -6.11
C LEU A 107 -4.62 16.24 -4.82
N LEU A 108 -4.41 15.57 -3.68
CA LEU A 108 -4.81 16.12 -2.38
C LEU A 108 -4.04 17.38 -2.03
N LEU A 109 -2.73 17.44 -2.29
CA LEU A 109 -1.93 18.63 -2.05
C LEU A 109 -2.36 19.81 -2.92
N GLN A 110 -2.73 19.54 -4.18
CA GLN A 110 -3.23 20.54 -5.10
C GLN A 110 -4.56 21.14 -4.63
N GLU A 111 -5.45 20.33 -4.06
CA GLU A 111 -6.77 20.76 -3.62
C GLU A 111 -6.79 21.31 -2.19
N TYR A 112 -5.96 20.75 -1.31
CA TYR A 112 -5.86 21.06 0.12
C TYR A 112 -4.41 21.32 0.53
N PRO A 113 -3.84 22.49 0.21
CA PRO A 113 -2.48 22.82 0.58
C PRO A 113 -2.33 22.86 2.11
N ALA A 114 -1.31 22.16 2.62
CA ALA A 114 -0.96 22.07 4.04
C ALA A 114 0.56 22.14 4.21
N GLU A 115 1.04 22.62 5.37
CA GLU A 115 2.48 22.76 5.65
C GLU A 115 3.23 21.42 5.64
N ASP A 116 2.57 20.36 6.09
CA ASP A 116 3.08 18.98 6.10
C ASP A 116 2.76 18.22 4.80
N ALA A 117 2.23 18.93 3.80
CA ALA A 117 1.73 18.39 2.54
C ALA A 117 0.70 17.26 2.71
N ASN A 118 0.00 17.20 3.85
CA ASN A 118 -0.89 16.11 4.24
C ASN A 118 -0.20 14.72 4.31
N VAL A 119 1.13 14.66 4.41
CA VAL A 119 1.89 13.40 4.39
C VAL A 119 1.47 12.42 5.50
N PRO A 120 1.28 12.83 6.77
CA PRO A 120 0.84 11.91 7.82
C PRO A 120 -0.57 11.35 7.56
N ALA A 121 -1.49 12.20 7.10
CA ALA A 121 -2.87 11.82 6.83
C ALA A 121 -2.97 10.86 5.65
N THR A 122 -2.28 11.17 4.55
CA THR A 122 -2.22 10.33 3.34
C THR A 122 -1.49 9.02 3.60
N GLY A 123 -0.38 9.05 4.35
CA GLY A 123 0.33 7.86 4.80
C GLY A 123 -0.57 6.91 5.60
N CYS A 124 -1.42 7.45 6.47
CA CYS A 124 -2.41 6.63 7.18
C CYS A 124 -3.38 5.94 6.22
N VAL A 125 -3.98 6.68 5.27
CA VAL A 125 -4.93 6.13 4.29
C VAL A 125 -4.28 5.03 3.44
N VAL A 126 -3.06 5.25 2.94
CA VAL A 126 -2.31 4.27 2.14
C VAL A 126 -2.00 3.02 2.97
N ASN A 127 -1.55 3.18 4.22
CA ASN A 127 -1.31 2.02 5.09
C ASN A 127 -2.59 1.22 5.37
N GLN A 128 -3.74 1.88 5.50
CA GLN A 128 -5.02 1.18 5.63
C GLN A 128 -5.41 0.47 4.33
N LEU A 129 -5.03 1.00 3.16
CA LEU A 129 -5.28 0.33 1.88
C LEU A 129 -4.46 -0.96 1.79
N ASP A 130 -3.17 -0.91 2.14
CA ASP A 130 -2.31 -2.09 2.15
C ASP A 130 -2.81 -3.15 3.15
N THR A 131 -3.24 -2.71 4.33
CA THR A 131 -3.87 -3.58 5.34
C THR A 131 -5.17 -4.20 4.79
N CYS A 132 -6.00 -3.39 4.14
CA CYS A 132 -7.27 -3.79 3.55
C CYS A 132 -7.10 -4.82 2.43
N LEU A 133 -6.11 -4.62 1.55
CA LEU A 133 -5.79 -5.56 0.48
C LEU A 133 -5.16 -6.87 0.97
N SER A 134 -4.50 -6.86 2.13
CA SER A 134 -3.90 -8.06 2.73
C SER A 134 -4.81 -8.85 3.66
N THR A 135 -5.89 -8.25 4.19
CA THR A 135 -6.77 -8.85 5.22
C THR A 135 -8.27 -8.80 4.89
N ASP A 136 -8.62 -8.53 3.62
CA ASP A 136 -10.00 -8.37 3.15
C ASP A 136 -10.78 -7.21 3.81
N CYS A 137 -10.08 -6.15 4.21
CA CYS A 137 -10.60 -4.93 4.85
C CYS A 137 -11.43 -5.17 6.11
N GLN A 138 -11.09 -6.21 6.86
CA GLN A 138 -11.73 -6.46 8.13
C GLN A 138 -11.11 -5.59 9.22
N LEU A 139 -11.95 -5.05 10.10
CA LEU A 139 -11.50 -4.25 11.25
C LEU A 139 -10.69 -5.09 12.25
N THR A 140 -11.02 -6.38 12.33
CA THR A 140 -10.28 -7.39 13.08
C THR A 140 -9.77 -8.42 12.08
N PRO A 141 -8.45 -8.67 12.03
CA PRO A 141 -7.92 -9.79 11.26
C PRO A 141 -8.63 -11.07 11.67
N ASN A 142 -9.05 -11.90 10.72
CA ASN A 142 -9.47 -13.26 11.03
C ASN A 142 -8.22 -14.02 11.47
N SER A 143 -8.02 -14.13 12.78
CA SER A 143 -6.95 -14.95 13.34
C SER A 143 -7.24 -16.40 12.96
N SER A 144 -6.34 -17.00 12.17
CA SER A 144 -6.40 -18.45 11.97
C SER A 144 -5.93 -19.14 13.26
N PRO A 145 -6.40 -20.36 13.55
CA PRO A 145 -5.89 -21.13 14.69
C PRO A 145 -4.37 -21.36 14.66
N GLU A 146 -3.72 -21.24 13.50
CA GLU A 146 -2.25 -21.27 13.39
C GLU A 146 -1.60 -19.95 13.78
N MET A 147 -2.23 -18.81 13.43
CA MET A 147 -1.75 -17.48 13.80
C MET A 147 -1.84 -17.26 15.30
N GLU A 148 -2.94 -17.68 15.94
CA GLU A 148 -3.08 -17.61 17.41
C GLU A 148 -2.03 -18.46 18.14
N ARG A 149 -1.66 -19.62 17.57
CA ARG A 149 -0.57 -20.44 18.12
C ARG A 149 0.79 -19.78 17.93
N ALA A 150 1.02 -19.14 16.78
CA ALA A 150 2.26 -18.40 16.54
C ALA A 150 2.41 -17.22 17.51
N ASP A 151 1.34 -16.46 17.73
CA ASP A 151 1.32 -15.34 18.67
C ASP A 151 1.56 -15.81 20.11
N ALA A 152 0.94 -16.92 20.51
CA ALA A 152 1.18 -17.53 21.82
C ALA A 152 2.64 -17.98 22.00
N MET A 153 3.26 -18.55 20.96
CA MET A 153 4.68 -18.93 21.00
C MET A 153 5.61 -17.72 21.05
N VAL A 154 5.28 -16.61 20.39
CA VAL A 154 6.04 -15.36 20.46
C VAL A 154 5.93 -14.74 21.85
N ALA A 155 4.71 -14.66 22.40
CA ALA A 155 4.47 -14.13 23.74
C ALA A 155 5.20 -14.94 24.81
N GLU A 156 5.18 -16.28 24.72
CA GLU A 156 5.92 -17.16 25.63
C GLU A 156 7.44 -16.94 25.52
N LYS A 157 7.98 -16.79 24.31
CA LYS A 157 9.40 -16.48 24.11
C LYS A 157 9.80 -15.12 24.66
N GLN A 158 8.93 -14.11 24.54
CA GLN A 158 9.16 -12.78 25.10
C GLN A 158 9.16 -12.84 26.63
N TRP A 159 8.21 -13.53 27.24
CA TRP A 159 8.15 -13.76 28.68
C TRP A 159 9.42 -14.46 29.20
N GLN A 160 9.86 -15.54 28.53
CA GLN A 160 11.08 -16.25 28.89
C GLN A 160 12.35 -15.40 28.72
N ALA A 161 12.39 -14.47 27.76
CA ALA A 161 13.50 -13.55 27.58
C ALA A 161 13.53 -12.44 28.64
N GLU A 162 12.38 -12.08 29.23
CA GLU A 162 12.30 -11.15 30.35
C GLU A 162 12.66 -11.82 31.69
N GLU A 163 12.36 -13.11 31.86
CA GLU A 163 12.72 -13.89 33.05
C GLU A 163 14.15 -14.44 33.03
N GLN A 164 14.74 -14.69 31.84
CA GLN A 164 16.18 -14.86 31.74
C GLN A 164 16.84 -13.50 31.92
N GLU A 165 17.37 -13.24 33.12
CA GLU A 165 18.46 -12.28 33.31
C GLU A 165 19.50 -12.59 32.24
N VAL A 166 19.50 -11.83 31.15
CA VAL A 166 20.60 -11.82 30.20
C VAL A 166 21.79 -11.45 31.07
N PRO A 167 22.79 -12.34 31.27
CA PRO A 167 23.95 -11.98 32.06
C PRO A 167 24.51 -10.74 31.39
N MET A 168 24.45 -9.60 32.08
CA MET A 168 25.07 -8.38 31.59
C MET A 168 26.52 -8.79 31.37
N ALA A 169 26.93 -8.89 30.11
CA ALA A 169 28.32 -9.18 29.78
C ALA A 169 29.14 -8.19 30.60
N ASP A 170 30.02 -8.70 31.45
CA ASP A 170 30.82 -7.85 32.32
C ASP A 170 31.51 -6.86 31.39
N ARG A 171 31.29 -5.56 31.65
CA ARG A 171 31.80 -4.51 30.77
C ARG A 171 33.31 -4.67 30.55
N GLY A 172 34.01 -5.22 31.55
CA GLY A 172 35.43 -5.56 31.46
C GLY A 172 35.78 -6.72 30.51
N GLU A 173 34.90 -7.71 30.32
CA GLU A 173 35.11 -8.79 29.34
C GLU A 173 34.91 -8.30 27.91
N VAL A 174 33.94 -7.41 27.69
CA VAL A 174 33.71 -6.76 26.39
C VAL A 174 34.86 -5.82 26.03
N GLU A 175 35.38 -5.05 27.00
CA GLU A 175 36.58 -4.21 26.81
C GLU A 175 37.83 -5.06 26.51
N GLN A 176 38.03 -6.19 27.20
CA GLN A 176 39.17 -7.09 26.91
C GLN A 176 39.12 -7.73 25.53
N LEU A 177 37.93 -8.00 25.00
CA LEU A 177 37.76 -8.51 23.64
C LEU A 177 38.02 -7.43 22.58
N MET A 178 37.66 -6.17 22.85
CA MET A 178 37.99 -5.04 21.98
C MET A 178 39.50 -4.74 21.98
N ASP A 179 40.16 -4.75 23.14
CA ASP A 179 41.60 -4.53 23.25
C ASP A 179 42.44 -5.65 22.61
N GLN A 180 41.93 -6.88 22.57
CA GLN A 180 42.59 -7.99 21.87
C GLN A 180 42.44 -7.92 20.35
N ALA A 181 41.34 -7.34 19.85
CA ALA A 181 41.14 -7.14 18.41
C ALA A 181 42.00 -5.98 17.88
N ASP A 182 42.33 -5.00 18.72
CA ASP A 182 43.12 -3.82 18.35
C ASP A 182 44.63 -3.96 18.59
N LYS A 183 45.14 -5.09 19.09
CA LYS A 183 46.60 -5.31 19.19
C LYS A 183 47.20 -5.39 17.79
N PRO A 184 47.91 -4.35 17.30
CA PRO A 184 48.66 -4.46 16.07
C PRO A 184 49.91 -5.28 16.38
N ALA A 185 50.45 -5.93 15.36
CA ALA A 185 51.76 -6.56 15.37
C ALA A 185 52.88 -5.54 15.63
N GLU A 186 53.01 -5.05 16.85
CA GLU A 186 54.12 -4.20 17.30
C GLU A 186 55.31 -5.10 17.66
N SER A 187 55.83 -5.82 16.67
CA SER A 187 57.13 -6.49 16.77
C SER A 187 57.95 -6.48 15.48
N ALA A 188 57.57 -5.70 14.46
CA ALA A 188 58.30 -5.65 13.18
C ALA A 188 59.03 -4.32 12.89
N ALA A 189 58.98 -3.31 13.77
CA ALA A 189 59.53 -1.99 13.49
C ALA A 189 60.71 -1.54 14.39
N ALA A 190 61.25 -2.40 15.25
CA ALA A 190 62.38 -2.07 16.14
C ALA A 190 63.76 -2.55 15.64
N GLY A 191 63.96 -2.61 14.31
CA GLY A 191 65.13 -3.28 13.73
C GLY A 191 66.03 -2.47 12.79
N LEU A 192 65.71 -1.21 12.44
CA LEU A 192 66.52 -0.47 11.47
C LEU A 192 66.56 1.03 11.77
N SER A 193 67.24 1.44 12.84
CA SER A 193 67.85 2.77 12.90
C SER A 193 68.95 2.82 13.96
N SER A 194 70.19 2.60 13.52
CA SER A 194 71.41 3.03 14.21
C SER A 194 72.46 3.30 13.14
N GLU A 195 72.69 4.60 12.92
CA GLU A 195 73.80 5.29 12.22
C GLU A 195 75.21 4.76 12.59
N PRO A 196 76.31 5.09 11.87
CA PRO A 196 76.55 6.30 11.06
C PRO A 196 77.05 6.09 9.61
#